data_AF-A0A9C7UTT7-F1
#
_entry.id   AF-A0A9C7UTT7-F1
#
_cell.length_a   1.000
_cell.length_b   1.000
_cell.length_c   1.000
_cell.angle_alpha   90.00
_cell.angle_beta   90.00
_cell.angle_gamma   90.00
#
_symmetry.space_group_name_H-M   'P 1'
#
loop_
_entity.id
_entity.type
_entity.pdbx_description
1 polymer ?
#
loop_
_entity_poly.entity_id
_entity_poly.type
_entity_poly.pdbx_seq_one_letter_code
_entity_poly.pdbx_strand_id
1 'polypeptide(L)'
;MHEWYVRNQKGYAFVSSYYGRKRFQLHLVCVKKLVGWNYPNLQTGSSLRSHPWTLHSSSHCLHTCCCRAHPPIFFVLGGPGSGKGTQCGMIAKTLGLTQICVGDLLRKEALQNTLRGKWIASIIHQGNIVPGHVTLGLLSQAIERERRQGTQAILMDGFPRTLDQAIAFEKQVGCCIAVLYLECSLIVLRQRLLLRGLSSGRQDDIERVIQQRLDTFEKQTTQVVEYYRRKGILHCFEGEKEPNEIYKEIVQLVQKQLIRSTCVEIPKCL
;
A
#
# COMPACT_ATOMS: atom_id res chain seq x y z
N MET A 1 28.86 6.87 22.49
CA MET A 1 28.60 7.82 21.39
C MET A 1 29.17 7.16 20.14
N HIS A 2 28.32 6.59 19.29
CA HIS A 2 28.76 5.89 18.07
C HIS A 2 28.30 6.69 16.86
N GLU A 3 29.24 7.21 16.10
CA GLU A 3 28.97 7.89 14.83
C GLU A 3 29.15 6.89 13.69
N TRP A 4 28.18 6.87 12.77
CA TRP A 4 28.23 6.05 11.57
C TRP A 4 28.06 6.97 10.36
N TYR A 5 28.96 6.83 9.37
CA TYR A 5 28.91 7.57 8.12
C TYR A 5 28.45 6.64 7.00
N VAL A 6 27.44 7.06 6.23
CA VAL A 6 27.05 6.38 4.99
C VAL A 6 27.35 7.33 3.83
N ARG A 7 28.22 6.89 2.91
CA ARG A 7 28.61 7.63 1.71
C ARG A 7 27.84 7.06 0.51
N ASN A 8 27.17 7.89 -0.28
CA ASN A 8 26.59 7.45 -1.55
C ASN A 8 27.55 7.71 -2.74
N GLN A 9 27.29 7.07 -3.88
CA GLN A 9 28.10 7.19 -5.11
C GLN A 9 28.19 8.63 -5.67
N LYS A 10 27.41 9.59 -5.16
CA LYS A 10 27.39 10.99 -5.56
C LYS A 10 28.12 11.94 -4.58
N GLY A 11 28.82 11.41 -3.57
CA GLY A 11 29.71 12.19 -2.70
C GLY A 11 29.03 12.85 -1.49
N TYR A 12 27.79 12.50 -1.16
CA TYR A 12 27.11 13.00 0.04
C TYR A 12 27.45 12.13 1.26
N ALA A 13 27.66 12.76 2.42
CA ALA A 13 27.83 12.10 3.70
C ALA A 13 26.67 12.49 4.64
N PHE A 14 26.11 11.51 5.33
CA PHE A 14 25.11 11.72 6.37
C PHE A 14 25.76 11.55 7.75
N VAL A 15 25.48 12.48 8.66
CA VAL A 15 25.86 12.35 10.07
C VAL A 15 24.57 12.21 10.88
N SER A 16 24.48 11.14 11.65
CA SER A 16 23.41 10.97 12.64
C SER A 16 24.06 10.78 14.00
N SER A 17 23.79 11.68 14.92
CA SER A 17 24.08 11.47 16.34
C SER A 17 22.83 10.90 17.03
N TYR A 18 23.03 9.92 17.91
CA TYR A 18 21.95 9.35 18.73
C TYR A 18 22.20 9.71 20.19
N TYR A 19 21.21 10.33 20.83
CA TYR A 19 21.13 10.49 22.28
C TYR A 19 19.72 10.07 22.74
N GLY A 20 19.59 8.85 23.27
CA GLY A 20 18.31 8.31 23.77
C GLY A 20 17.25 7.97 22.71
N ARG A 21 16.06 7.54 23.17
CA ARG A 21 14.93 7.00 22.35
C ARG A 21 14.13 8.05 21.55
N LYS A 22 14.65 9.26 21.33
CA LYS A 22 13.98 10.29 20.51
C LYS A 22 14.84 10.63 19.28
N ARG A 23 14.29 10.39 18.09
CA ARG A 23 14.91 10.67 16.80
C ARG A 23 14.66 12.15 16.45
N PHE A 24 15.70 12.98 16.44
CA PHE A 24 15.60 14.37 15.96
C PHE A 24 16.07 14.47 14.49
N GLN A 25 15.57 15.51 13.81
CA GLN A 25 15.63 15.76 12.37
C GLN A 25 17.02 15.54 11.74
N LEU A 26 16.99 14.93 10.55
CA LEU A 26 18.12 14.87 9.62
C LEU A 26 18.43 16.28 9.11
N HIS A 27 19.59 16.82 9.46
CA HIS A 27 20.16 17.96 8.75
C HIS A 27 20.93 17.47 7.53
N LEU A 28 20.45 17.86 6.35
CA LEU A 28 21.11 17.58 5.08
C LEU A 28 22.25 18.59 4.91
N VAL A 29 23.46 18.22 5.33
CA VAL A 29 24.63 19.06 5.11
C VAL A 29 25.12 18.82 3.68
N CYS A 30 24.91 19.80 2.80
CA CYS A 30 25.51 19.80 1.47
C CYS A 30 27.00 20.13 1.61
N VAL A 31 27.85 19.10 1.68
CA VAL A 31 29.29 19.30 1.59
C VAL A 31 29.63 19.57 0.12
N LYS A 32 29.63 20.85 -0.28
CA LYS A 32 30.26 21.25 -1.55
C LYS A 32 31.74 20.87 -1.47
N LYS A 33 32.18 20.17 -2.52
CA LYS A 33 33.53 19.68 -2.80
C LYS A 33 34.60 20.73 -2.44
N LEU A 34 35.18 20.63 -1.24
CA LEU A 34 36.39 21.36 -0.87
C LEU A 34 37.59 20.51 -1.28
N VAL A 35 38.29 20.95 -2.31
CA VAL A 35 39.54 20.39 -2.82
C VAL A 35 40.68 21.13 -2.13
N GLY A 36 41.53 20.39 -1.42
CA GLY A 36 42.77 20.90 -0.83
C GLY A 36 42.58 21.81 0.38
N TRP A 37 43.64 21.93 1.18
CA TRP A 37 43.81 22.70 2.42
C TRP A 37 43.86 21.87 3.71
N ASN A 38 45.10 21.75 4.20
CA ASN A 38 45.51 21.29 5.51
C ASN A 38 44.88 22.18 6.61
N TYR A 39 44.40 21.57 7.68
CA TYR A 39 44.07 22.28 8.92
C TYR A 39 45.18 22.06 9.95
N PRO A 40 45.79 23.14 10.46
CA PRO A 40 46.17 23.22 11.85
C PRO A 40 45.22 24.19 12.58
N ASN A 41 44.87 23.84 13.82
CA ASN A 41 44.29 24.68 14.86
C ASN A 41 42.76 24.95 14.79
N LEU A 42 42.00 24.17 15.55
CA LEU A 42 40.74 24.65 16.15
C LEU A 42 41.09 25.61 17.30
N GLN A 43 40.67 26.87 17.19
CA GLN A 43 40.48 27.75 18.34
C GLN A 43 38.99 27.99 18.54
N THR A 44 38.57 27.83 19.79
CA THR A 44 37.24 28.13 20.34
C THR A 44 36.96 29.63 20.31
N GLY A 45 35.83 30.04 19.72
CA GLY A 45 35.39 31.43 19.69
C GLY A 45 33.89 31.55 19.92
N SER A 46 33.54 31.98 21.12
CA SER A 46 32.22 32.34 21.61
C SER A 46 31.66 33.61 20.95
N SER A 47 30.44 33.55 20.44
CA SER A 47 29.33 34.52 20.61
C SER A 47 28.42 34.53 19.39
N LEU A 48 27.21 33.99 19.52
CA LEU A 48 26.09 34.34 18.65
C LEU A 48 24.85 34.53 19.53
N ARG A 49 24.29 35.73 19.40
CA ARG A 49 23.22 36.31 20.22
C ARG A 49 21.94 35.48 20.07
N SER A 50 21.29 35.19 21.19
CA SER A 50 19.96 34.62 21.24
C SER A 50 18.92 35.68 20.85
N HIS A 51 18.14 35.42 19.80
CA HIS A 51 16.86 36.09 19.56
C HIS A 51 15.74 35.11 19.92
N PRO A 52 14.81 35.48 20.82
CA PRO A 52 13.71 34.61 21.21
C PRO A 52 12.65 34.65 20.12
N TRP A 53 12.56 33.58 19.32
CA TRP A 53 11.38 33.35 18.48
C TRP A 53 10.28 32.76 19.37
N THR A 54 9.29 33.59 19.69
CA THR A 54 8.01 33.14 20.26
C THR A 54 7.33 32.20 19.27
N LEU A 55 7.26 30.92 19.61
CA LEU A 55 6.41 29.94 18.94
C LEU A 55 4.94 30.31 19.17
N HIS A 56 4.30 30.85 18.14
CA HIS A 56 2.84 30.80 18.06
C HIS A 56 2.44 29.33 17.83
N SER A 57 1.66 28.76 18.76
CA SER A 57 1.02 27.47 18.56
C SER A 57 -0.13 27.63 17.57
N SER A 58 0.15 27.52 16.28
CA SER A 58 -0.87 27.26 15.28
C SER A 58 -1.17 25.76 15.27
N SER A 59 -2.17 25.39 16.04
CA SER A 59 -2.73 24.05 16.07
C SER A 59 -3.53 23.78 14.79
N HIS A 60 -2.92 23.61 13.62
CA HIS A 60 -3.60 23.14 12.40
C HIS A 60 -2.71 22.26 11.50
N CYS A 61 -3.35 21.19 10.98
CA CYS A 61 -2.90 20.16 10.03
C CYS A 61 -2.05 18.99 10.57
N LEU A 62 -2.73 17.99 11.15
CA LEU A 62 -2.25 16.61 11.36
C LEU A 62 -2.19 15.75 10.07
N HIS A 63 -2.33 16.33 8.88
CA HIS A 63 -2.16 15.59 7.62
C HIS A 63 -0.79 15.89 7.04
N THR A 64 0.20 15.15 7.56
CA THR A 64 1.57 15.17 7.05
C THR A 64 1.55 14.87 5.55
N CYS A 65 2.01 15.83 4.76
CA CYS A 65 2.47 15.60 3.40
C CYS A 65 3.71 14.69 3.47
N CYS A 66 3.48 13.39 3.63
CA CYS A 66 4.51 12.39 3.47
C CYS A 66 4.78 12.29 1.96
N CYS A 67 5.96 12.72 1.54
CA CYS A 67 6.55 12.34 0.26
C CYS A 67 6.39 10.81 0.14
N ARG A 68 5.44 10.33 -0.66
CA ARG A 68 5.10 8.91 -0.67
C ARG A 68 6.28 8.13 -1.21
N ALA A 69 6.79 7.18 -0.43
CA ALA A 69 7.86 6.27 -0.85
C ALA A 69 7.40 5.31 -1.97
N HIS A 70 6.09 5.21 -2.19
CA HIS A 70 5.45 4.38 -3.19
C HIS A 70 4.41 5.19 -4.00
N PRO A 71 4.03 4.73 -5.21
CA PRO A 71 2.92 5.31 -5.96
C PRO A 71 1.61 5.31 -5.15
N PRO A 72 0.65 6.22 -5.39
CA PRO A 72 -0.69 6.13 -4.80
C PRO A 72 -1.28 4.72 -4.90
N ILE A 73 -1.86 4.22 -3.80
CA ILE A 73 -2.41 2.86 -3.72
C ILE A 73 -3.88 2.93 -3.39
N PHE A 74 -4.70 2.21 -4.15
CA PHE A 74 -6.08 1.91 -3.82
C PHE A 74 -6.19 0.44 -3.41
N PHE A 75 -6.90 0.16 -2.32
CA PHE A 75 -7.32 -1.21 -2.03
C PHE A 75 -8.67 -1.47 -2.70
N VAL A 76 -8.80 -2.64 -3.34
CA VAL A 76 -10.06 -3.08 -3.92
C VAL A 76 -10.51 -4.34 -3.21
N LEU A 77 -11.56 -4.19 -2.40
CA LEU A 77 -12.11 -5.18 -1.49
C LEU A 77 -13.49 -5.66 -1.94
N GLY A 78 -13.93 -6.79 -1.40
CA GLY A 78 -15.19 -7.45 -1.74
C GLY A 78 -15.06 -8.96 -1.70
N GLY A 79 -16.17 -9.67 -1.54
CA GLY A 79 -16.20 -11.13 -1.40
C GLY A 79 -15.67 -11.87 -2.63
N PRO A 80 -15.18 -13.12 -2.50
CA PRO A 80 -14.79 -13.91 -3.65
C PRO A 80 -15.96 -14.02 -4.64
N GLY A 81 -15.76 -13.63 -5.90
CA GLY A 81 -16.85 -13.56 -6.90
C GLY A 81 -17.50 -12.18 -7.08
N SER A 82 -17.14 -11.17 -6.27
CA SER A 82 -17.74 -9.83 -6.34
C SER A 82 -17.37 -8.99 -7.57
N GLY A 83 -16.52 -9.50 -8.47
CA GLY A 83 -16.11 -8.76 -9.68
C GLY A 83 -14.91 -7.81 -9.53
N LYS A 84 -14.20 -7.80 -8.39
CA LYS A 84 -13.00 -6.93 -8.17
C LYS A 84 -11.99 -7.00 -9.32
N GLY A 85 -11.58 -8.21 -9.71
CA GLY A 85 -10.57 -8.38 -10.77
C GLY A 85 -11.03 -7.81 -12.11
N THR A 86 -12.31 -7.94 -12.44
CA THR A 86 -12.91 -7.35 -13.63
C THR A 86 -12.85 -5.82 -13.57
N GLN A 87 -13.31 -5.24 -12.46
CA GLN A 87 -13.30 -3.79 -12.26
C GLN A 87 -11.88 -3.22 -12.29
N CYS A 88 -10.95 -3.84 -11.54
CA CYS A 88 -9.54 -3.45 -11.54
C CYS A 88 -8.91 -3.51 -12.93
N GLY A 89 -9.17 -4.57 -13.71
CA GLY A 89 -8.64 -4.70 -15.07
C GLY A 89 -9.17 -3.62 -16.02
N MET A 90 -10.47 -3.31 -15.94
CA MET A 90 -11.08 -2.23 -16.73
C MET A 90 -10.49 -0.87 -16.34
N ILE A 91 -10.39 -0.55 -15.05
CA ILE A 91 -9.85 0.73 -14.56
C ILE A 91 -8.37 0.87 -14.92
N ALA A 92 -7.57 -0.18 -14.70
CA ALA A 92 -6.14 -0.21 -15.04
C ALA A 92 -5.92 0.10 -16.52
N LYS A 93 -6.70 -0.54 -17.41
CA LYS A 93 -6.62 -0.35 -18.85
C LYS A 93 -6.96 1.09 -19.25
N THR A 94 -8.07 1.64 -18.73
CA THR A 94 -8.55 2.97 -19.13
C THR A 94 -7.68 4.10 -18.58
N LEU A 95 -7.27 4.01 -17.32
CA LEU A 95 -6.55 5.07 -16.62
C LEU A 95 -5.02 4.89 -16.68
N GLY A 96 -4.52 3.84 -17.33
CA GLY A 96 -3.08 3.55 -17.39
C GLY A 96 -2.46 3.25 -16.03
N LEU A 97 -3.24 2.64 -15.12
CA LEU A 97 -2.78 2.28 -13.77
C LEU A 97 -2.30 0.83 -13.72
N THR A 98 -1.51 0.49 -12.71
CA THR A 98 -1.08 -0.89 -12.49
C THR A 98 -2.09 -1.64 -11.62
N GLN A 99 -2.56 -2.80 -12.06
CA GLN A 99 -3.25 -3.76 -11.19
C GLN A 99 -2.26 -4.74 -10.58
N ILE A 100 -2.27 -4.87 -9.25
CA ILE A 100 -1.58 -5.96 -8.54
C ILE A 100 -2.66 -6.89 -7.95
N CYS A 101 -2.83 -8.07 -8.55
CA CYS A 101 -3.72 -9.11 -8.02
C CYS A 101 -2.97 -10.01 -7.05
N VAL A 102 -3.30 -9.90 -5.76
CA VAL A 102 -2.60 -10.62 -4.70
C VAL A 102 -2.84 -12.13 -4.80
N GLY A 103 -4.04 -12.52 -5.24
CA GLY A 103 -4.36 -13.92 -5.50
C GLY A 103 -3.49 -14.53 -6.60
N ASP A 104 -3.18 -13.77 -7.65
CA ASP A 104 -2.33 -14.26 -8.74
C ASP A 104 -0.86 -14.35 -8.32
N LEU A 105 -0.37 -13.40 -7.52
CA LEU A 105 0.98 -13.50 -6.93
C LEU A 105 1.12 -14.78 -6.10
N LEU A 106 0.13 -15.06 -5.25
CA LEU A 106 0.13 -16.25 -4.40
C LEU A 106 0.01 -17.54 -5.22
N ARG A 107 -0.86 -17.58 -6.24
CA ARG A 107 -0.97 -18.75 -7.14
C ARG A 107 0.32 -18.97 -7.94
N LYS A 108 0.96 -17.92 -8.41
CA LYS A 108 2.25 -18.02 -9.12
C LYS A 108 3.35 -18.58 -8.22
N GLU A 109 3.39 -18.15 -6.96
CA GLU A 109 4.30 -18.70 -5.96
C GLU A 109 3.97 -20.16 -5.62
N ALA A 110 2.67 -20.50 -5.54
CA ALA A 110 2.20 -21.86 -5.26
C ALA A 110 2.60 -22.88 -6.34
N LEU A 111 2.74 -22.43 -7.59
CA LEU A 111 3.20 -23.26 -8.71
C LEU A 111 4.72 -23.55 -8.67
N GLN A 112 5.48 -22.86 -7.81
CA GLN A 112 6.90 -23.13 -7.65
C GLN A 112 7.08 -24.45 -6.89
N ASN A 113 7.98 -25.32 -7.36
CA ASN A 113 8.29 -26.60 -6.70
C ASN A 113 9.21 -26.40 -5.48
N THR A 114 8.85 -25.50 -4.57
CA THR A 114 9.55 -25.20 -3.33
C THR A 114 8.71 -25.59 -2.12
N LEU A 115 9.32 -25.74 -0.94
CA LEU A 115 8.58 -25.99 0.30
C LEU A 115 7.54 -24.89 0.58
N ARG A 116 7.91 -23.63 0.35
CA ARG A 116 7.02 -22.47 0.48
C ARG A 116 5.87 -22.54 -0.52
N GLY A 117 6.14 -22.86 -1.79
CA GLY A 117 5.13 -22.99 -2.83
C GLY A 117 4.10 -24.06 -2.49
N LYS A 118 4.55 -25.26 -2.11
CA LYS A 118 3.68 -26.36 -1.67
C LYS A 118 2.82 -25.99 -0.46
N TRP A 119 3.40 -25.29 0.52
CA TRP A 119 2.66 -24.82 1.69
C TRP A 119 1.60 -23.76 1.34
N ILE A 120 1.94 -22.80 0.48
CA ILE A 120 0.97 -21.81 -0.04
C ILE A 120 -0.16 -22.51 -0.81
N ALA A 121 0.18 -23.49 -1.67
CA ALA A 121 -0.80 -24.27 -2.42
C ALA A 121 -1.80 -24.97 -1.48
N SER A 122 -1.30 -25.60 -0.40
CA SER A 122 -2.16 -26.24 0.62
C SER A 122 -3.14 -25.26 1.25
N ILE A 123 -2.70 -24.05 1.60
CA ILE A 123 -3.57 -23.04 2.22
C ILE A 123 -4.65 -22.57 1.24
N ILE A 124 -4.27 -22.28 -0.01
CA ILE A 124 -5.21 -21.84 -1.05
C ILE A 124 -6.25 -22.92 -1.35
N HIS A 125 -5.83 -24.19 -1.47
CA HIS A 125 -6.74 -25.31 -1.72
C HIS A 125 -7.75 -25.53 -0.58
N GLN A 126 -7.41 -25.11 0.64
CA GLN A 126 -8.32 -25.11 1.77
C GLN A 126 -9.21 -23.86 1.84
N GLY A 127 -9.09 -22.90 0.93
CA GLY A 127 -9.86 -21.66 0.96
C GLY A 127 -9.45 -20.68 2.08
N ASN A 128 -8.30 -20.91 2.72
CA ASN A 128 -7.80 -20.13 3.83
C ASN A 128 -6.97 -18.92 3.35
N ILE A 129 -6.74 -17.95 4.24
CA ILE A 129 -5.89 -16.78 3.96
C ILE A 129 -4.43 -17.10 4.28
N VAL A 130 -3.56 -16.87 3.29
CA VAL A 130 -2.10 -16.99 3.46
C VAL A 130 -1.61 -15.95 4.47
N PRO A 131 -0.72 -16.32 5.42
CA PRO A 131 -0.22 -15.42 6.45
C PRO A 131 0.37 -14.11 5.94
N GLY A 132 0.10 -13.02 6.66
CA GLY A 132 0.42 -11.66 6.24
C GLY A 132 1.89 -11.42 5.91
N HIS A 133 2.84 -12.01 6.65
CA HIS A 133 4.27 -11.84 6.39
C HIS A 133 4.70 -12.40 5.01
N VAL A 134 4.13 -13.53 4.59
CA VAL A 134 4.38 -14.14 3.28
C VAL A 134 3.77 -13.29 2.17
N THR A 135 2.52 -12.86 2.36
CA THR A 135 1.80 -12.03 1.40
C THR A 135 2.45 -10.66 1.22
N LEU A 136 2.83 -9.99 2.31
CA LEU A 136 3.51 -8.69 2.29
C LEU A 136 4.87 -8.79 1.62
N GLY A 137 5.65 -9.85 1.85
CA GLY A 137 6.93 -10.04 1.17
C GLY A 137 6.78 -10.09 -0.35
N LEU A 138 5.78 -10.79 -0.87
CA LEU A 138 5.49 -10.84 -2.31
C LEU A 138 4.96 -9.50 -2.84
N LEU A 139 4.10 -8.84 -2.07
CA LEU A 139 3.53 -7.54 -2.45
C LEU A 139 4.58 -6.43 -2.49
N SER A 140 5.46 -6.35 -1.50
CA SER A 140 6.53 -5.35 -1.45
C SER A 140 7.45 -5.46 -2.68
N GLN A 141 7.77 -6.68 -3.12
CA GLN A 141 8.55 -6.90 -4.33
C GLN A 141 7.80 -6.44 -5.59
N ALA A 142 6.50 -6.75 -5.69
CA ALA A 142 5.66 -6.31 -6.81
C ALA A 142 5.54 -4.79 -6.86
N ILE A 143 5.25 -4.13 -5.73
CA ILE A 143 5.13 -2.66 -5.65
C ILE A 143 6.44 -1.99 -6.06
N GLU A 144 7.58 -2.47 -5.56
CA GLU A 144 8.89 -1.88 -5.90
C GLU A 144 9.23 -2.04 -7.39
N ARG A 145 8.89 -3.19 -7.99
CA ARG A 145 9.06 -3.41 -9.43
C ARG A 145 8.25 -2.39 -10.23
N GLU A 146 6.96 -2.23 -9.92
CA GLU A 146 6.05 -1.35 -10.64
C GLU A 146 6.42 0.13 -10.42
N ARG A 147 6.89 0.48 -9.22
CA ARG A 147 7.45 1.80 -8.91
C ARG A 147 8.64 2.12 -9.81
N ARG A 148 9.57 1.18 -10.01
CA ARG A 148 10.74 1.37 -10.89
C ARG A 148 10.36 1.52 -12.36
N GLN A 149 9.23 0.94 -12.75
CA GLN A 149 8.67 1.10 -14.11
C GLN A 149 7.90 2.41 -14.29
N GLY A 150 7.80 3.24 -13.25
CA GLY A 150 7.18 4.55 -13.32
C GLY A 150 5.65 4.53 -13.26
N THR A 151 5.05 3.51 -12.63
CA THR A 151 3.59 3.47 -12.47
C THR A 151 3.05 4.69 -11.74
N GLN A 152 1.95 5.25 -12.24
CA GLN A 152 1.32 6.45 -11.67
C GLN A 152 0.47 6.14 -10.43
N ALA A 153 -0.13 4.96 -10.37
CA ALA A 153 -0.85 4.46 -9.20
C ALA A 153 -1.10 2.95 -9.30
N ILE A 154 -1.39 2.34 -8.17
CA ILE A 154 -1.60 0.90 -8.03
C ILE A 154 -3.04 0.63 -7.55
N LEU A 155 -3.74 -0.25 -8.26
CA LEU A 155 -4.98 -0.90 -7.82
C LEU A 155 -4.63 -2.26 -7.24
N MET A 156 -4.79 -2.41 -5.93
CA MET A 156 -4.45 -3.64 -5.23
C MET A 156 -5.71 -4.50 -5.05
N ASP A 157 -5.82 -5.53 -5.89
CA ASP A 157 -6.98 -6.41 -5.96
C ASP A 157 -6.89 -7.54 -4.93
N GLY A 158 -7.84 -7.55 -4.00
CA GLY A 158 -8.04 -8.64 -3.06
C GLY A 158 -7.07 -8.65 -1.88
N PHE A 159 -6.59 -7.48 -1.48
CA PHE A 159 -5.81 -7.24 -0.26
C PHE A 159 -6.14 -5.85 0.31
N PRO A 160 -6.08 -5.66 1.65
CA PRO A 160 -5.87 -6.67 2.68
C PRO A 160 -7.12 -7.52 2.93
N ARG A 161 -6.93 -8.78 3.37
CA ARG A 161 -8.04 -9.70 3.70
C ARG A 161 -8.24 -9.91 5.21
N THR A 162 -7.24 -9.56 6.01
CA THR A 162 -7.29 -9.55 7.48
C THR A 162 -6.86 -8.20 8.01
N LEU A 163 -7.27 -7.89 9.24
CA LEU A 163 -6.87 -6.66 9.93
C LEU A 163 -5.35 -6.59 10.14
N ASP A 164 -4.71 -7.72 10.49
CA ASP A 164 -3.26 -7.79 10.66
C ASP A 164 -2.51 -7.47 9.37
N GLN A 165 -3.01 -7.93 8.21
CA GLN A 165 -2.46 -7.56 6.91
C GLN A 165 -2.56 -6.05 6.66
N ALA A 166 -3.70 -5.44 6.97
CA ALA A 166 -3.91 -4.00 6.82
C ALA A 166 -2.93 -3.20 7.69
N ILE A 167 -2.85 -3.52 8.98
CA ILE A 167 -1.97 -2.83 9.94
C ILE A 167 -0.50 -3.01 9.55
N ALA A 168 -0.09 -4.23 9.17
CA ALA A 168 1.28 -4.50 8.79
C ALA A 168 1.65 -3.80 7.47
N PHE A 169 0.73 -3.71 6.51
CA PHE A 169 0.95 -2.95 5.27
C PHE A 169 1.17 -1.46 5.57
N GLU A 170 0.31 -0.85 6.38
CA GLU A 170 0.43 0.57 6.73
C GLU A 170 1.75 0.89 7.45
N LYS A 171 2.25 -0.05 8.26
CA LYS A 171 3.55 0.07 8.95
C LYS A 171 4.76 -0.10 8.03
N GLN A 172 4.69 -1.03 7.08
CA GLN A 172 5.87 -1.44 6.29
C GLN A 172 5.95 -0.76 4.92
N VAL A 173 4.81 -0.47 4.31
CA VAL A 173 4.70 0.10 2.96
C VAL A 173 4.22 1.53 3.06
N GLY A 174 3.05 1.75 3.67
CA GLY A 174 2.44 3.06 3.83
C GLY A 174 0.93 3.02 3.68
N CYS A 175 0.30 4.19 3.68
CA CYS A 175 -1.15 4.31 3.62
C CYS A 175 -1.68 4.22 2.19
N CYS A 176 -2.83 3.56 2.02
CA CYS A 176 -3.63 3.69 0.81
C CYS A 176 -4.36 5.05 0.79
N ILE A 177 -4.78 5.48 -0.41
CA ILE A 177 -5.45 6.77 -0.60
C ILE A 177 -6.98 6.64 -0.54
N ALA A 178 -7.49 5.45 -0.86
CA ALA A 178 -8.89 5.09 -0.76
C ALA A 178 -9.04 3.56 -0.78
N VAL A 179 -10.15 3.08 -0.23
CA VAL A 179 -10.57 1.68 -0.27
C VAL A 179 -11.88 1.57 -1.02
N LEU A 180 -11.89 0.81 -2.11
CA LEU A 180 -13.02 0.56 -2.98
C LEU A 180 -13.63 -0.79 -2.59
N TYR A 181 -14.84 -0.80 -2.08
CA TYR A 181 -15.51 -2.02 -1.62
C TYR A 181 -16.70 -2.37 -2.51
N LEU A 182 -16.62 -3.53 -3.18
CA LEU A 182 -17.71 -4.10 -3.96
C LEU A 182 -18.58 -4.97 -3.05
N GLU A 183 -19.75 -4.47 -2.72
CA GLU A 183 -20.72 -5.12 -1.86
C GLU A 183 -21.64 -6.03 -2.68
N CYS A 184 -21.71 -7.31 -2.31
CA CYS A 184 -22.59 -8.29 -2.94
C CYS A 184 -23.16 -9.22 -1.87
N SER A 185 -24.38 -9.70 -2.07
CA SER A 185 -24.96 -10.75 -1.26
C SER A 185 -24.18 -12.06 -1.40
N LEU A 186 -24.15 -12.87 -0.33
CA LEU A 186 -23.50 -14.19 -0.35
C LEU A 186 -24.06 -15.11 -1.44
N ILE A 187 -25.36 -14.97 -1.73
CA ILE A 187 -26.05 -15.76 -2.77
C ILE A 187 -25.42 -15.48 -4.14
N VAL A 188 -25.31 -14.21 -4.51
CA VAL A 188 -24.70 -13.79 -5.79
C VAL A 188 -23.22 -14.16 -5.83
N LEU A 189 -22.48 -13.99 -4.72
CA LEU A 189 -21.08 -14.41 -4.65
C LEU A 189 -20.91 -15.91 -4.91
N ARG A 190 -21.70 -16.75 -4.26
CA ARG A 190 -21.67 -18.22 -4.44
C ARG A 190 -21.97 -18.59 -5.89
N GLN A 191 -23.06 -18.05 -6.45
CA GLN A 191 -23.46 -18.34 -7.83
C GLN A 191 -22.33 -17.97 -8.82
N ARG A 192 -21.73 -16.79 -8.67
CA ARG A 192 -20.61 -16.35 -9.52
C ARG A 192 -19.37 -17.23 -9.38
N LEU A 193 -19.11 -17.75 -8.17
CA LEU A 193 -17.98 -18.67 -7.94
C LEU A 193 -18.20 -20.03 -8.61
N LEU A 194 -19.40 -20.59 -8.52
CA LEU A 194 -19.76 -21.85 -9.18
C LEU A 194 -19.60 -21.75 -10.69
N LEU A 195 -20.14 -20.70 -11.31
CA LEU A 195 -20.01 -20.44 -12.74
C LEU A 195 -18.55 -20.25 -13.17
N ARG A 196 -17.72 -19.64 -12.31
CA ARG A 196 -16.29 -19.45 -12.58
C ARG A 196 -15.50 -20.75 -12.47
N GLY A 197 -15.86 -21.64 -11.55
CA GLY A 197 -15.25 -22.97 -11.43
C GLY A 197 -15.43 -23.79 -12.72
N LEU A 198 -16.61 -23.70 -13.35
CA LEU A 198 -16.91 -24.39 -14.61
C LEU A 198 -16.15 -23.82 -15.82
N SER A 199 -15.86 -22.51 -15.85
CA SER A 199 -15.32 -21.82 -17.03
C SER A 199 -13.81 -21.56 -17.00
N SER A 200 -13.18 -21.43 -15.82
CA SER A 200 -11.83 -20.88 -15.69
C SER A 200 -10.73 -21.87 -15.26
N GLY A 201 -11.10 -23.09 -14.83
CA GLY A 201 -10.14 -24.08 -14.32
C GLY A 201 -9.49 -23.72 -12.98
N ARG A 202 -10.05 -22.77 -12.22
CA ARG A 202 -9.57 -22.45 -10.86
C ARG A 202 -9.84 -23.60 -9.91
N GLN A 203 -8.76 -24.23 -9.45
CA GLN A 203 -8.81 -25.41 -8.58
C GLN A 203 -9.44 -25.14 -7.20
N ASP A 204 -9.45 -23.88 -6.74
CA ASP A 204 -10.05 -23.45 -5.48
C ASP A 204 -11.52 -22.97 -5.61
N ASP A 205 -12.14 -23.11 -6.78
CA ASP A 205 -13.56 -22.83 -7.02
C ASP A 205 -14.40 -24.13 -7.08
N ILE A 206 -14.20 -25.01 -6.09
CA ILE A 206 -15.00 -26.23 -5.86
C ILE A 206 -15.97 -25.97 -4.70
N GLU A 207 -17.18 -26.51 -4.74
CA GLU A 207 -18.27 -26.30 -3.76
C GLU A 207 -17.80 -26.21 -2.30
N ARG A 208 -17.03 -27.22 -1.84
CA ARG A 208 -16.49 -27.28 -0.47
C ARG A 208 -15.56 -26.10 -0.14
N VAL A 209 -14.74 -25.68 -1.10
CA VAL A 209 -13.77 -24.58 -0.94
C VAL A 209 -14.50 -23.22 -1.04
N ILE A 210 -15.53 -23.12 -1.87
CA ILE A 210 -16.36 -21.93 -2.02
C ILE A 210 -16.97 -21.53 -0.68
N GLN A 211 -17.57 -22.48 0.05
CA GLN A 211 -18.12 -22.20 1.38
C GLN A 211 -17.05 -21.65 2.32
N GLN A 212 -15.90 -22.32 2.43
CA GLN A 212 -14.80 -21.89 3.30
C GLN A 212 -14.27 -20.50 2.93
N ARG A 213 -14.21 -20.16 1.64
CA ARG A 213 -13.81 -18.83 1.15
C ARG A 213 -14.83 -17.75 1.54
N LEU A 214 -16.13 -18.05 1.50
CA LEU A 214 -17.19 -17.14 1.94
C LEU A 214 -17.14 -16.95 3.45
N ASP A 215 -17.06 -18.03 4.23
CA ASP A 215 -16.95 -17.97 5.70
C ASP A 215 -15.72 -17.16 6.14
N THR A 216 -14.59 -17.36 5.47
CA THR A 216 -13.34 -16.63 5.75
C THR A 216 -13.49 -15.15 5.44
N PHE A 217 -14.16 -14.81 4.33
CA PHE A 217 -14.45 -13.42 3.97
C PHE A 217 -15.32 -12.74 5.03
N GLU A 218 -16.41 -13.37 5.45
CA GLU A 218 -17.30 -12.81 6.47
C GLU A 218 -16.60 -12.60 7.81
N LYS A 219 -15.83 -13.60 8.27
CA LYS A 219 -15.14 -13.56 9.56
C LYS A 219 -14.00 -12.55 9.61
N GLN A 220 -13.21 -12.46 8.54
CA GLN A 220 -11.94 -11.73 8.56
C GLN A 220 -11.97 -10.43 7.75
N THR A 221 -12.52 -10.46 6.53
CA THR A 221 -12.48 -9.29 5.64
C THR A 221 -13.49 -8.23 6.05
N THR A 222 -14.63 -8.59 6.65
CA THR A 222 -15.59 -7.61 7.20
C THR A 222 -14.96 -6.71 8.26
N GLN A 223 -14.03 -7.23 9.06
CA GLN A 223 -13.28 -6.43 10.05
C GLN A 223 -12.38 -5.38 9.37
N VAL A 224 -11.81 -5.71 8.21
CA VAL A 224 -11.01 -4.78 7.40
C VAL A 224 -11.89 -3.67 6.82
N VAL A 225 -13.08 -4.02 6.33
CA VAL A 225 -14.06 -3.05 5.82
C VAL A 225 -14.41 -2.06 6.92
N GLU A 226 -14.72 -2.56 8.12
CA GLU A 226 -15.07 -1.70 9.26
C GLU A 226 -13.90 -0.82 9.72
N TYR A 227 -12.67 -1.35 9.72
CA TYR A 227 -11.47 -0.57 10.01
C TYR A 227 -11.32 0.63 9.06
N TYR A 228 -11.46 0.43 7.75
CA TYR A 228 -11.36 1.53 6.79
C TYR A 228 -12.59 2.43 6.74
N ARG A 229 -13.77 1.92 7.11
CA ARG A 229 -14.98 2.73 7.31
C ARG A 229 -14.75 3.77 8.40
N ARG A 230 -14.23 3.35 9.57
CA ARG A 230 -13.90 4.27 10.68
C ARG A 230 -12.81 5.28 10.33
N LYS A 231 -11.89 4.91 9.43
CA LYS A 231 -10.89 5.85 8.89
C LYS A 231 -11.45 6.87 7.89
N GLY A 232 -12.69 6.72 7.43
CA GLY A 232 -13.33 7.65 6.51
C GLY A 232 -12.79 7.60 5.07
N ILE A 233 -12.08 6.53 4.69
CA ILE A 233 -11.50 6.35 3.34
C ILE A 233 -12.12 5.17 2.57
N LEU A 234 -13.15 4.54 3.13
CA LEU A 234 -13.92 3.47 2.49
C LEU A 234 -15.02 4.07 1.60
N HIS A 235 -15.09 3.57 0.37
CA HIS A 235 -16.15 3.87 -0.60
C HIS A 235 -16.82 2.55 -1.02
N CYS A 236 -18.13 2.46 -0.79
CA CYS A 236 -18.91 1.26 -1.08
C CYS A 236 -19.61 1.41 -2.43
N PHE A 237 -19.63 0.32 -3.20
CA PHE A 237 -20.25 0.21 -4.51
C PHE A 237 -21.11 -1.05 -4.54
N GLU A 238 -22.29 -0.94 -5.12
CA GLU A 238 -23.20 -2.08 -5.31
C GLU A 238 -22.64 -3.01 -6.39
N GLY A 239 -22.09 -4.15 -5.98
CA GLY A 239 -21.41 -5.09 -6.86
C GLY A 239 -22.33 -6.03 -7.66
N GLU A 240 -23.65 -5.88 -7.49
CA GLU A 240 -24.66 -6.66 -8.21
C GLU A 240 -25.17 -5.97 -9.48
N LYS A 241 -24.93 -4.66 -9.62
CA LYS A 241 -25.19 -3.90 -10.85
C LYS A 241 -24.42 -4.44 -12.06
N GLU A 242 -24.81 -3.96 -13.24
CA GLU A 242 -24.10 -4.24 -14.48
C GLU A 242 -22.63 -3.79 -14.40
N PRO A 243 -21.65 -4.60 -14.86
CA PRO A 243 -20.23 -4.31 -14.70
C PRO A 243 -19.80 -2.92 -15.20
N ASN A 244 -20.41 -2.45 -16.29
CA ASN A 244 -20.12 -1.14 -16.88
C ASN A 244 -20.64 0.03 -16.04
N GLU A 245 -21.74 -0.16 -15.30
CA GLU A 245 -22.29 0.88 -14.42
C GLU A 245 -21.39 1.09 -13.21
N ILE A 246 -21.03 -0.02 -12.55
CA ILE A 246 -20.09 -0.03 -11.42
C ILE A 246 -18.76 0.60 -11.83
N TYR A 247 -18.26 0.23 -13.00
CA TYR A 247 -17.02 0.75 -13.56
C TYR A 247 -17.02 2.28 -13.69
N LYS A 248 -18.12 2.86 -14.21
CA LYS A 248 -18.24 4.32 -14.35
C LYS A 248 -18.17 5.02 -13.00
N GLU A 249 -18.87 4.50 -11.99
CA GLU A 249 -18.87 5.04 -10.63
C GLU A 249 -17.45 4.98 -10.02
N ILE A 250 -16.76 3.84 -10.14
CA ILE A 250 -15.42 3.67 -9.58
C ILE A 250 -14.40 4.57 -10.27
N VAL A 251 -14.42 4.66 -11.61
CA VAL A 251 -13.47 5.50 -12.36
C VAL A 251 -13.56 6.96 -11.94
N GLN A 252 -14.77 7.50 -11.81
CA GLN A 252 -14.97 8.88 -11.36
C GLN A 252 -14.35 9.11 -9.98
N LEU A 253 -14.53 8.18 -9.04
CA LEU A 253 -13.92 8.27 -7.73
C LEU A 253 -12.38 8.18 -7.80
N VAL A 254 -11.84 7.20 -8.53
CA VAL A 254 -10.39 7.00 -8.66
C VAL A 254 -9.72 8.25 -9.23
N GLN A 255 -10.26 8.82 -10.32
CA GLN A 255 -9.75 10.07 -10.90
C GLN A 255 -9.78 11.22 -9.90
N LYS A 256 -10.90 11.40 -9.18
CA LYS A 256 -11.03 12.44 -8.16
C LYS A 256 -9.99 12.28 -7.04
N GLN A 257 -9.74 11.05 -6.59
CA GLN A 257 -8.75 10.78 -5.53
C GLN A 257 -7.31 10.94 -6.02
N LEU A 258 -7.02 10.57 -7.28
CA LEU A 258 -5.71 10.81 -7.88
C LEU A 258 -5.38 12.31 -7.93
N ILE A 259 -6.32 13.14 -8.44
CA ILE A 259 -6.17 14.60 -8.50
C ILE A 259 -5.93 15.19 -7.11
N ARG A 260 -6.77 14.83 -6.12
CA ARG A 260 -6.59 15.30 -4.74
C ARG A 260 -5.23 14.93 -4.17
N SER A 261 -4.71 13.77 -4.55
CA SER A 261 -3.44 13.29 -4.05
C SER A 261 -2.22 13.94 -4.71
N THR A 262 -2.38 14.50 -5.91
CA THR A 262 -1.35 15.30 -6.60
C THR A 262 -1.41 16.79 -6.21
N CYS A 263 -2.59 17.31 -5.86
CA CYS A 263 -2.83 18.72 -5.53
C CYS A 263 -2.53 19.11 -4.07
N VAL A 264 -1.86 18.26 -3.28
CA VAL A 264 -1.17 18.72 -2.06
C VAL A 264 0.12 19.41 -2.53
N GLU A 265 -0.05 20.56 -3.19
CA GLU A 265 1.03 21.45 -3.54
C GLU A 265 1.66 21.98 -2.24
N ILE A 266 2.98 21.94 -2.23
CA ILE A 266 3.86 22.56 -1.23
C ILE A 266 3.37 24.01 -1.03
N PRO A 267 2.96 24.43 0.18
CA PRO A 267 2.84 25.86 0.45
C PRO A 267 4.21 26.44 0.16
N LYS A 268 4.30 27.30 -0.86
CA LYS A 268 5.50 28.10 -1.10
C LYS A 268 5.77 28.85 0.20
N CYS A 269 6.79 28.43 0.95
CA CYS A 269 7.38 29.28 1.97
C CYS A 269 7.96 30.48 1.22
N LEU A 270 7.23 31.60 1.25
CA LEU A 270 7.77 32.93 1.01
C LEU A 270 8.62 33.35 2.22
#